data_AF-A0A5B8XG46-F1
#
_entry.id   AF-A0A5B8XG46-F1
#
_cell.length_a   1.000
_cell.length_b   1.000
_cell.length_c   1.000
_cell.angle_alpha   90.00
_cell.angle_beta   90.00
_cell.angle_gamma   90.00
#
_symmetry.space_group_name_H-M   'P 1'
#
loop_
_entity.id
_entity.type
_entity.pdbx_description
1 polymer ?
#
loop_
_entity_poly.entity_id
_entity_poly.type
_entity_poly.pdbx_seq_one_letter_code
_entity_poly.pdbx_strand_id
1 'polypeptide(L)'
;MRCYVENISHNSEEILIEDDEFHHIKNVMRIKNGQEIIVFNNEIEFLCTVLDIQKKSIIVKVVKNTSKTEKKSNIYLMPCIVKGDKMSEIFDIAVQFAVCQIQPIISQNSHVKDINIKRMEAVMQTSLKQSSGMLKSEICNPVKFADIVNIITEKDCIIYGDLSKNTIKINSINMQSYNKIFALIGPEGGITKDEYQILQTIKNSFGISLSSRILRAENATCAILANIYASLESQMP
;
A
#
# COMPACT_ATOMS: atom_id res chain seq x y z
N MET A 1 -3.43 -11.33 17.02
CA MET A 1 -1.97 -11.17 16.88
C MET A 1 -1.55 -11.84 15.58
N ARG A 2 -0.75 -11.20 14.71
CA ARG A 2 -0.39 -11.72 13.38
C ARG A 2 1.13 -11.78 13.21
N CYS A 3 1.63 -12.84 12.58
CA CYS A 3 3.05 -13.11 12.30
C CYS A 3 3.21 -13.45 10.82
N TYR A 4 4.18 -12.81 10.14
CA TYR A 4 4.49 -13.14 8.76
C TYR A 4 5.58 -14.22 8.70
N VAL A 5 5.31 -15.35 8.05
CA VAL A 5 6.31 -16.43 7.86
C VAL A 5 6.31 -16.84 6.40
N GLU A 6 7.42 -16.60 5.71
CA GLU A 6 7.51 -16.78 4.26
C GLU A 6 7.23 -18.23 3.82
N ASN A 7 7.88 -19.19 4.50
CA ASN A 7 7.88 -20.60 4.10
C ASN A 7 6.83 -21.44 4.85
N ILE A 8 5.54 -21.19 4.59
CA ILE A 8 4.43 -22.03 5.07
C ILE A 8 3.70 -22.68 3.89
N SER A 9 3.12 -23.87 4.10
CA SER A 9 2.42 -24.63 3.06
C SER A 9 1.01 -25.00 3.50
N HIS A 10 0.13 -25.34 2.55
CA HIS A 10 -1.25 -25.74 2.87
C HIS A 10 -1.35 -26.99 3.76
N ASN A 11 -0.34 -27.85 3.75
CA ASN A 11 -0.29 -29.09 4.53
C ASN A 11 0.53 -28.94 5.82
N SER A 12 0.91 -27.72 6.19
CA SER A 12 1.63 -27.48 7.44
C SER A 12 0.74 -27.82 8.65
N GLU A 13 1.17 -28.78 9.45
CA GLU A 13 0.53 -29.12 10.73
C GLU A 13 1.16 -28.34 11.90
N GLU A 14 2.47 -28.09 11.80
CA GLU A 14 3.25 -27.29 12.72
C GLU A 14 4.10 -26.28 11.95
N ILE A 15 4.31 -25.11 12.54
CA ILE A 15 5.09 -24.03 11.94
C ILE A 15 6.12 -23.56 12.97
N LEU A 16 7.36 -23.43 12.50
CA LEU A 16 8.45 -22.87 13.27
C LEU A 16 8.55 -21.37 12.99
N ILE A 17 8.57 -20.56 14.05
CA ILE A 17 8.75 -19.11 13.99
C ILE A 17 10.10 -18.76 14.58
N GLU A 18 10.96 -18.11 13.78
CA GLU A 18 12.34 -17.79 14.12
C GLU A 18 12.63 -16.29 13.93
N ASP A 19 13.89 -15.90 14.12
CA ASP A 19 14.44 -14.57 13.82
C ASP A 19 13.63 -13.38 14.39
N ASP A 20 13.38 -12.36 13.56
CA ASP A 20 12.75 -11.11 13.96
C ASP A 20 11.31 -11.34 14.46
N GLU A 21 10.57 -12.28 13.86
CA GLU A 21 9.22 -12.63 14.31
C GLU A 21 9.23 -13.28 15.69
N PHE A 22 10.18 -14.19 15.94
CA PHE A 22 10.37 -14.78 17.27
C PHE A 22 10.61 -13.70 18.33
N HIS A 23 11.55 -12.78 18.06
CA HIS A 23 11.86 -11.70 18.98
C HIS A 23 10.67 -10.78 19.22
N HIS A 24 9.93 -10.42 18.17
CA HIS A 24 8.75 -9.58 18.26
C HIS A 24 7.66 -10.26 19.10
N ILE A 25 7.31 -11.50 18.78
CA ILE A 25 6.24 -12.24 19.46
C ILE A 25 6.58 -12.52 20.93
N LYS A 26 7.80 -12.96 21.22
CA LYS A 26 8.20 -13.31 22.58
C LYS A 26 8.43 -12.09 23.47
N ASN A 27 9.18 -11.11 22.99
CA ASN A 27 9.65 -10.02 23.86
C ASN A 27 8.70 -8.82 23.86
N VAL A 28 8.13 -8.47 22.70
CA VAL A 28 7.23 -7.33 22.57
C VAL A 28 5.81 -7.76 22.93
N MET A 29 5.31 -8.84 22.33
CA MET A 29 3.93 -9.29 22.53
C MET A 29 3.74 -10.23 23.73
N ARG A 30 4.83 -10.79 24.27
CA ARG A 30 4.86 -11.61 25.50
C ARG A 30 3.91 -12.80 25.46
N ILE A 31 3.84 -13.47 24.32
CA ILE A 31 2.97 -14.64 24.17
C ILE A 31 3.36 -15.78 25.12
N LYS A 32 2.39 -16.64 25.44
CA LYS A 32 2.53 -17.83 26.27
C LYS A 32 2.03 -19.07 25.53
N ASN A 33 2.49 -20.24 25.97
CA ASN A 33 1.98 -21.53 25.51
C ASN A 33 0.45 -21.60 25.69
N GLY A 34 -0.24 -22.20 24.73
CA GLY A 34 -1.69 -22.32 24.68
C GLY A 34 -2.43 -21.10 24.12
N GLN A 35 -1.76 -19.97 23.84
CA GLN A 35 -2.40 -18.82 23.22
C GLN A 35 -2.49 -18.96 21.69
N GLU A 36 -3.50 -18.33 21.10
CA GLU A 36 -3.73 -18.35 19.66
C GLU A 36 -3.07 -17.16 18.95
N ILE A 37 -2.56 -17.42 17.74
CA ILE A 37 -1.95 -16.44 16.85
C ILE A 37 -2.39 -16.70 15.42
N ILE A 38 -2.31 -15.67 14.59
CA ILE A 38 -2.41 -15.82 13.15
C ILE A 38 -0.99 -15.90 12.57
N VAL A 39 -0.70 -16.95 11.81
CA VAL A 39 0.51 -17.05 10.99
C VAL A 39 0.08 -16.96 9.54
N PHE A 40 0.73 -16.09 8.77
CA PHE A 40 0.34 -15.86 7.38
C PHE A 40 1.55 -15.57 6.47
N ASN A 41 1.34 -15.77 5.17
CA ASN A 41 2.17 -15.23 4.11
C ASN A 41 1.27 -14.58 3.04
N ASN A 42 1.78 -14.38 1.83
CA ASN A 42 1.04 -13.72 0.75
C ASN A 42 -0.11 -14.59 0.17
N GLU A 43 -0.23 -15.86 0.56
CA GLU A 43 -1.18 -16.83 -0.01
C GLU A 43 -2.02 -17.53 1.06
N ILE A 44 -1.42 -17.78 2.23
CA ILE A 44 -1.96 -18.65 3.27
C ILE A 44 -2.08 -17.87 4.57
N GLU A 45 -3.18 -18.08 5.28
CA GLU A 45 -3.40 -17.64 6.64
C GLU A 45 -3.90 -18.80 7.51
N PHE A 46 -3.26 -18.99 8.64
CA PHE A 46 -3.60 -20.01 9.63
C PHE A 46 -3.89 -19.39 10.99
N LEU A 47 -4.94 -19.88 11.63
CA LEU A 47 -5.07 -19.81 13.08
C LEU A 47 -4.21 -20.91 13.68
N CYS A 48 -3.29 -20.54 14.56
CA CYS A 48 -2.36 -21.46 15.21
C CYS A 48 -2.40 -21.31 16.73
N THR A 49 -2.13 -22.39 17.46
CA THR A 49 -1.92 -22.36 18.92
C THR A 49 -0.44 -22.52 19.23
N VAL A 50 0.09 -21.70 20.15
CA VAL A 50 1.49 -21.82 20.60
C VAL A 50 1.68 -23.10 21.39
N LEU A 51 2.51 -24.02 20.88
CA LEU A 51 2.85 -25.27 21.55
C LEU A 51 4.01 -25.07 22.52
N ASP A 52 5.11 -24.52 22.02
CA ASP A 52 6.36 -24.40 22.77
C ASP A 52 7.10 -23.11 22.43
N ILE A 53 7.63 -22.45 23.45
CA ILE A 53 8.44 -21.23 23.32
C ILE A 53 9.85 -21.58 23.74
N GLN A 54 10.72 -21.71 22.76
CA GLN A 54 12.11 -22.09 22.96
C GLN A 54 13.01 -20.86 23.17
N LYS A 55 14.31 -21.12 23.24
CA LYS A 55 15.31 -20.06 23.43
C LYS A 55 15.42 -19.13 22.23
N LYS A 56 15.23 -19.64 21.00
CA LYS A 56 15.40 -18.90 19.73
C LYS A 56 14.23 -19.07 18.74
N SER A 57 13.22 -19.84 19.10
CA SER A 57 12.11 -20.15 18.19
C SER A 57 10.81 -20.36 18.98
N ILE A 58 9.68 -20.30 18.28
CA ILE A 58 8.36 -20.69 18.77
C ILE A 58 7.80 -21.75 17.82
N ILE A 59 7.29 -22.84 18.38
CA ILE A 59 6.56 -23.86 17.62
C ILE A 59 5.08 -23.62 17.81
N VAL A 60 4.35 -23.53 16.71
CA VAL A 60 2.90 -23.40 16.74
C VAL A 60 2.23 -24.51 15.96
N LYS A 61 1.09 -24.99 16.47
CA LYS A 61 0.25 -25.98 15.79
C LYS A 61 -0.81 -25.28 14.96
N VAL A 62 -1.00 -25.70 13.72
CA VAL A 62 -2.10 -25.24 12.88
C VAL A 62 -3.42 -25.79 13.41
N VAL A 63 -4.35 -24.89 13.72
CA VAL A 63 -5.71 -25.21 14.15
C VAL A 63 -6.66 -25.20 12.96
N LYS A 64 -6.57 -24.15 12.13
CA LYS A 64 -7.47 -23.96 11.00
C LYS A 64 -6.85 -23.08 9.92
N ASN A 65 -7.12 -23.42 8.66
CA ASN A 65 -6.91 -22.54 7.51
C ASN A 65 -8.00 -21.44 7.46
N THR A 66 -7.57 -20.19 7.58
CA THR A 66 -8.42 -18.98 7.53
C THR A 66 -8.14 -18.11 6.31
N SER A 67 -7.36 -18.62 5.36
CA SER A 67 -6.99 -17.90 4.12
C SER A 67 -8.23 -17.34 3.44
N LYS A 68 -8.19 -16.03 3.15
CA LYS A 68 -9.22 -15.36 2.37
C LYS A 68 -8.70 -15.21 0.95
N THR A 69 -9.56 -15.43 -0.05
CA THR A 69 -9.26 -15.01 -1.42
C THR A 69 -9.33 -13.49 -1.48
N GLU A 70 -8.24 -12.82 -1.13
CA GLU A 70 -8.07 -11.39 -1.36
C GLU A 70 -7.76 -11.19 -2.85
N LYS A 71 -8.56 -10.39 -3.55
CA LYS A 71 -8.26 -10.01 -4.93
C LYS A 71 -7.35 -8.79 -4.89
N LYS A 72 -6.25 -8.80 -5.66
CA LYS A 72 -5.44 -7.60 -5.89
C LYS A 72 -6.36 -6.48 -6.41
N SER A 73 -6.29 -5.30 -5.80
CA SER A 73 -6.99 -4.13 -6.30
C SER A 73 -6.44 -3.74 -7.68
N ASN A 74 -7.20 -2.99 -8.46
CA ASN A 74 -6.71 -2.32 -9.66
C ASN A 74 -6.21 -0.90 -9.38
N ILE A 75 -5.95 -0.57 -8.11
CA ILE A 75 -5.52 0.75 -7.65
C ILE A 75 -4.01 0.73 -7.43
N TYR A 76 -3.34 1.72 -7.98
CA TYR A 76 -1.88 1.87 -7.96
C TYR A 76 -1.56 3.23 -7.34
N LEU A 77 -0.55 3.30 -6.48
CA LEU A 77 -0.13 4.57 -5.88
C LEU A 77 1.13 5.09 -6.57
N MET A 78 1.12 6.36 -6.97
CA MET A 78 2.28 7.08 -7.49
C MET A 78 2.65 8.23 -6.55
N PRO A 79 3.33 7.97 -5.42
CA PRO A 79 3.70 9.04 -4.52
C PRO A 79 4.98 9.73 -4.99
N CYS A 80 4.96 11.06 -5.11
CA CYS A 80 6.20 11.82 -5.20
C CYS A 80 7.02 11.61 -3.92
N ILE A 81 8.34 11.47 -4.06
CA ILE A 81 9.21 11.23 -2.91
C ILE A 81 9.22 12.49 -2.03
N VAL A 82 8.86 12.28 -0.75
CA VAL A 82 8.79 13.29 0.32
C VAL A 82 9.78 12.96 1.44
N LYS A 83 10.14 13.96 2.25
CA LYS A 83 11.18 13.79 3.27
C LYS A 83 10.66 13.15 4.56
N GLY A 84 11.49 12.28 5.13
CA GLY A 84 11.34 11.80 6.51
C GLY A 84 10.24 10.77 6.68
N ASP A 85 9.61 10.77 7.85
CA ASP A 85 8.61 9.76 8.24
C ASP A 85 7.32 9.82 7.42
N LYS A 86 7.04 10.95 6.74
CA LYS A 86 5.91 11.08 5.82
C LYS A 86 5.90 10.01 4.73
N MET A 87 7.09 9.63 4.22
CA MET A 87 7.16 8.59 3.20
C MET A 87 6.79 7.22 3.78
N SER A 88 7.16 6.96 5.04
CA SER A 88 6.73 5.77 5.77
C SER A 88 5.21 5.78 6.00
N GLU A 89 4.63 6.92 6.36
CA GLU A 89 3.17 7.07 6.53
C GLU A 89 2.40 6.83 5.22
N ILE A 90 2.89 7.35 4.09
CA ILE A 90 2.28 7.11 2.77
C ILE A 90 2.27 5.62 2.43
N PHE A 91 3.37 4.90 2.71
CA PHE A 91 3.48 3.47 2.45
C PHE A 91 2.60 2.63 3.38
N ASP A 92 2.50 3.03 4.64
CA ASP A 92 1.57 2.44 5.61
C ASP A 92 0.11 2.60 5.15
N ILE A 93 -0.29 3.81 4.74
CA ILE A 93 -1.62 4.08 4.18
C ILE A 93 -1.87 3.23 2.93
N ALA A 94 -0.90 3.15 2.01
CA ALA A 94 -1.04 2.33 0.79
C ALA A 94 -1.37 0.87 1.10
N VAL A 95 -0.70 0.28 2.09
CA VAL A 95 -0.95 -1.11 2.50
C VAL A 95 -2.32 -1.26 3.15
N GLN A 96 -2.73 -0.34 4.01
CA GLN A 96 -4.05 -0.38 4.65
C GLN A 96 -5.19 -0.23 3.63
N PHE A 97 -4.96 0.53 2.57
CA PHE A 97 -5.87 0.66 1.43
C PHE A 97 -5.66 -0.44 0.38
N ALA A 98 -4.87 -1.49 0.64
CA ALA A 98 -4.67 -2.62 -0.28
C ALA A 98 -4.34 -2.20 -1.73
N VAL A 99 -3.52 -1.16 -1.92
CA VAL A 99 -3.08 -0.78 -3.27
C VAL A 99 -2.25 -1.92 -3.87
N CYS A 100 -2.38 -2.15 -5.17
CA CYS A 100 -1.68 -3.24 -5.86
C CYS A 100 -0.16 -3.03 -5.87
N GLN A 101 0.26 -1.81 -6.21
CA GLN A 101 1.66 -1.46 -6.39
C GLN A 101 1.88 0.02 -6.08
N ILE A 102 3.06 0.32 -5.54
CA ILE A 102 3.54 1.66 -5.25
C ILE A 102 4.70 1.97 -6.21
N GLN A 103 4.54 3.02 -7.02
CA GLN A 103 5.53 3.51 -7.98
C GLN A 103 6.03 4.89 -7.51
N PRO A 104 7.15 4.97 -6.77
CA PRO A 104 7.71 6.25 -6.34
C PRO A 104 8.06 7.14 -7.53
N ILE A 105 7.75 8.44 -7.41
CA ILE A 105 7.98 9.44 -8.45
C ILE A 105 8.99 10.49 -7.95
N ILE A 106 10.00 10.79 -8.77
CA ILE A 106 10.94 11.88 -8.55
C ILE A 106 10.39 13.11 -9.27
N SER A 107 9.79 14.02 -8.51
CA SER A 107 9.36 15.34 -9.00
C SER A 107 10.52 16.34 -8.97
N GLN A 108 10.44 17.38 -9.80
CA GLN A 108 11.36 18.52 -9.73
C GLN A 108 11.33 19.20 -8.35
N ASN A 109 10.14 19.27 -7.73
CA ASN A 109 9.92 19.92 -6.44
C ASN A 109 10.10 18.98 -5.24
N SER A 110 10.55 17.74 -5.45
CA SER A 110 10.91 16.83 -4.36
C SER A 110 12.24 17.28 -3.71
N HIS A 111 12.21 17.53 -2.40
CA HIS A 111 13.41 17.88 -1.62
C HIS A 111 14.42 16.73 -1.51
N VAL A 112 13.93 15.50 -1.60
CA VAL A 112 14.71 14.26 -1.59
C VAL A 112 14.35 13.45 -2.83
N LYS A 113 15.34 12.82 -3.47
CA LYS A 113 15.14 12.09 -4.73
C LYS A 113 15.35 10.58 -4.60
N ASP A 114 15.87 10.17 -3.46
CA ASP A 114 16.14 8.76 -3.15
C ASP A 114 15.17 8.26 -2.09
N ILE A 115 14.86 6.98 -2.17
CA ILE A 115 14.02 6.27 -1.23
C ILE A 115 14.74 5.02 -0.74
N ASN A 116 14.69 4.78 0.57
CA ASN A 116 15.20 3.53 1.14
C ASN A 116 14.12 2.44 1.01
N ILE A 117 14.18 1.68 -0.08
CA ILE A 117 13.21 0.61 -0.38
C ILE A 117 13.14 -0.43 0.75
N LYS A 118 14.28 -0.87 1.30
CA LYS A 118 14.31 -1.84 2.41
C LYS A 118 13.57 -1.35 3.64
N ARG A 119 13.73 -0.06 3.99
CA ARG A 119 12.97 0.55 5.08
C ARG A 119 11.48 0.57 4.77
N MET A 120 11.09 0.89 3.53
CA MET A 120 9.68 0.89 3.14
C MET A 120 9.07 -0.51 3.17
N GLU A 121 9.80 -1.55 2.77
CA GLU A 121 9.36 -2.93 2.89
C GLU A 121 9.07 -3.32 4.34
N ALA A 122 9.94 -2.91 5.28
CA ALA A 122 9.73 -3.16 6.70
C ALA A 122 8.49 -2.44 7.26
N VAL A 123 8.25 -1.19 6.81
CA VAL A 123 7.02 -0.45 7.15
C VAL A 123 5.79 -1.18 6.63
N MET A 124 5.80 -1.60 5.37
CA MET A 124 4.68 -2.31 4.74
C MET A 124 4.41 -3.66 5.41
N GLN A 125 5.46 -4.42 5.74
CA GLN A 125 5.30 -5.69 6.45
C GLN A 125 4.70 -5.48 7.85
N THR A 126 5.11 -4.41 8.55
CA THR A 126 4.51 -4.04 9.84
C THR A 126 3.04 -3.67 9.68
N SER A 127 2.73 -2.89 8.64
CA SER A 127 1.37 -2.47 8.32
C SER A 127 0.45 -3.67 8.02
N LEU A 128 0.88 -4.63 7.20
CA LEU A 128 0.13 -5.86 6.91
C LEU A 128 -0.22 -6.67 8.17
N LYS A 129 0.70 -6.75 9.13
CA LYS A 129 0.45 -7.43 10.42
C LYS A 129 -0.60 -6.72 11.26
N GLN A 130 -0.81 -5.42 11.07
CA GLN A 130 -1.77 -4.62 11.85
C GLN A 130 -3.11 -4.46 11.12
N SER A 131 -3.10 -4.36 9.79
CA SER A 131 -4.29 -4.14 8.96
C SER A 131 -5.11 -5.39 8.68
N SER A 132 -4.61 -6.57 9.06
CA SER A 132 -5.23 -7.87 8.74
C SER A 132 -5.33 -8.20 7.24
N GLY A 133 -4.57 -7.50 6.39
CA GLY A 133 -4.38 -7.86 4.98
C GLY A 133 -3.45 -9.07 4.81
N MET A 134 -3.53 -9.74 3.66
CA MET A 134 -2.62 -10.81 3.25
C MET A 134 -1.73 -10.41 2.08
N LEU A 135 -2.25 -9.61 1.15
CA LEU A 135 -1.51 -9.23 -0.06
C LEU A 135 -0.59 -8.03 0.18
N LYS A 136 0.72 -8.26 0.06
CA LYS A 136 1.72 -7.19 0.04
C LYS A 136 1.67 -6.42 -1.28
N SER A 137 1.59 -5.09 -1.20
CA SER A 137 1.75 -4.24 -2.38
C SER A 137 3.18 -4.35 -2.92
N GLU A 138 3.33 -4.33 -4.24
CA GLU A 138 4.64 -4.33 -4.89
C GLU A 138 5.27 -2.93 -4.84
N ILE A 139 6.58 -2.82 -4.63
CA ILE A 139 7.30 -1.53 -4.68
C ILE A 139 8.20 -1.52 -5.91
N CYS A 140 8.05 -0.51 -6.76
CA CYS A 140 8.92 -0.30 -7.91
C CYS A 140 10.09 0.64 -7.60
N ASN A 141 11.11 0.59 -8.46
CA ASN A 141 12.19 1.58 -8.43
C ASN A 141 11.63 2.98 -8.77
N PRO A 142 12.15 4.05 -8.17
CA PRO A 142 11.75 5.41 -8.50
C PRO A 142 11.93 5.74 -9.99
N VAL A 143 10.98 6.46 -10.55
CA VAL A 143 11.07 7.02 -11.91
C VAL A 143 10.94 8.54 -11.86
N LYS A 144 11.42 9.26 -12.89
CA LYS A 144 11.18 10.70 -12.95
C LYS A 144 9.72 10.97 -13.32
N PHE A 145 9.20 12.10 -12.89
CA PHE A 145 7.84 12.52 -13.23
C PHE A 145 7.59 12.51 -14.75
N ALA A 146 8.57 12.96 -15.54
CA ALA A 146 8.50 12.95 -17.00
C ALA A 146 8.32 11.56 -17.62
N ASP A 147 8.71 10.50 -16.90
CA ASP A 147 8.64 9.12 -17.39
C ASP A 147 7.30 8.44 -17.06
N ILE A 148 6.37 9.12 -16.35
CA ILE A 148 5.04 8.57 -16.03
C ILE A 148 4.29 8.16 -17.31
N VAL A 149 4.45 8.91 -18.40
CA VAL A 149 3.82 8.62 -19.70
C VAL A 149 4.23 7.26 -20.28
N ASN A 150 5.36 6.69 -19.84
CA ASN A 150 5.84 5.37 -20.27
C ASN A 150 5.23 4.23 -19.45
N ILE A 151 4.60 4.55 -18.31
CA ILE A 151 3.98 3.57 -17.39
C ILE A 151 2.50 3.39 -17.69
N ILE A 152 1.85 4.45 -18.15
CA ILE A 152 0.40 4.54 -18.30
C ILE A 152 0.00 4.22 -19.74
N THR A 153 -1.01 3.37 -19.91
CA THR A 153 -1.58 3.05 -21.22
C THR A 153 -2.93 3.74 -21.44
N GLU A 154 -3.46 3.71 -22.67
CA GLU A 154 -4.78 4.29 -22.97
C GLU A 154 -5.95 3.62 -22.23
N LYS A 155 -5.74 2.43 -21.67
CA LYS A 155 -6.73 1.68 -20.87
C LYS A 155 -6.63 1.97 -19.37
N ASP A 156 -5.69 2.82 -18.96
CA ASP A 156 -5.48 3.20 -17.58
C ASP A 156 -5.94 4.64 -17.35
N CYS A 157 -6.10 5.04 -16.09
CA CYS A 157 -6.33 6.44 -15.72
C CYS A 157 -5.41 6.89 -14.59
N ILE A 158 -5.17 8.19 -14.52
CA ILE A 158 -4.45 8.84 -13.43
C ILE A 158 -5.36 9.87 -12.76
N ILE A 159 -5.43 9.82 -11.44
CA ILE A 159 -6.22 10.71 -10.61
C ILE A 159 -5.26 11.38 -9.64
N TYR A 160 -5.31 12.71 -9.55
CA TYR A 160 -4.45 13.49 -8.66
C TYR A 160 -5.21 14.62 -7.98
N GLY A 161 -4.71 15.02 -6.81
CA GLY A 161 -5.22 16.19 -6.11
C GLY A 161 -4.81 17.47 -6.85
N ASP A 162 -5.80 18.23 -7.33
CA ASP A 162 -5.58 19.51 -7.98
C ASP A 162 -6.23 20.64 -7.18
N LEU A 163 -5.47 21.71 -6.95
CA LEU A 163 -5.91 22.92 -6.26
C LEU A 163 -6.41 23.98 -7.26
N SER A 164 -6.31 23.70 -8.57
CA SER A 164 -6.84 24.58 -9.60
C SER A 164 -8.38 24.59 -9.59
N LYS A 165 -8.98 25.53 -10.32
CA LYS A 165 -10.44 25.59 -10.52
C LYS A 165 -10.95 24.58 -11.57
N ASN A 166 -10.06 23.85 -12.24
CA ASN A 166 -10.39 22.95 -13.34
C ASN A 166 -10.54 21.49 -12.87
N THR A 167 -10.96 21.28 -11.62
CA THR A 167 -11.19 19.95 -11.06
C THR A 167 -12.50 19.35 -11.54
N ILE A 168 -12.53 18.03 -11.75
CA ILE A 168 -13.78 17.30 -11.98
C ILE A 168 -14.28 16.62 -10.70
N LYS A 169 -15.55 16.24 -10.68
CA LYS A 169 -16.10 15.43 -9.58
C LYS A 169 -15.63 13.99 -9.76
N ILE A 170 -15.14 13.36 -8.70
CA ILE A 170 -14.63 11.99 -8.82
C ILE A 170 -15.70 11.00 -9.33
N ASN A 171 -16.95 11.17 -8.92
CA ASN A 171 -18.08 10.33 -9.36
C ASN A 171 -18.43 10.49 -10.85
N SER A 172 -17.92 11.51 -11.57
CA SER A 172 -18.10 11.59 -13.02
C SER A 172 -17.10 10.72 -13.80
N ILE A 173 -16.10 10.14 -13.12
CA ILE A 173 -15.12 9.23 -13.72
C ILE A 173 -15.71 7.82 -13.68
N ASN A 174 -15.94 7.20 -14.83
CA ASN A 174 -16.32 5.78 -14.91
C ASN A 174 -15.07 4.90 -14.66
N MET A 175 -14.73 4.70 -13.40
CA MET A 175 -13.48 4.04 -13.01
C MET A 175 -13.44 2.56 -13.41
N GLN A 176 -14.60 1.92 -13.50
CA GLN A 176 -14.72 0.53 -13.93
C GLN A 176 -14.33 0.31 -15.40
N SER A 177 -14.27 1.38 -16.20
CA SER A 177 -13.83 1.30 -17.59
C SER A 177 -12.31 1.20 -17.76
N TYR A 178 -11.54 1.34 -16.67
CA TYR A 178 -10.08 1.32 -16.69
C TYR A 178 -9.49 0.04 -16.09
N ASN A 179 -8.39 -0.42 -16.67
CA ASN A 179 -7.63 -1.57 -16.19
C ASN A 179 -6.86 -1.26 -14.92
N LYS A 180 -6.24 -0.07 -14.86
CA LYS A 180 -5.48 0.42 -13.71
C LYS A 180 -5.88 1.86 -13.38
N ILE A 181 -5.99 2.14 -12.10
CA ILE A 181 -6.31 3.46 -11.55
C ILE A 181 -5.10 3.93 -10.75
N PHE A 182 -4.37 4.91 -11.29
CA PHE A 182 -3.19 5.46 -10.64
C PHE A 182 -3.59 6.68 -9.79
N ALA A 183 -3.37 6.61 -8.48
CA ALA A 183 -3.47 7.74 -7.56
C ALA A 183 -2.10 8.45 -7.48
N LEU A 184 -1.96 9.62 -8.10
CA LEU A 184 -0.74 10.42 -8.05
C LEU A 184 -0.80 11.44 -6.91
N ILE A 185 0.26 11.43 -6.08
CA ILE A 185 0.44 12.36 -4.96
C ILE A 185 1.60 13.27 -5.29
N GLY A 186 1.36 14.59 -5.31
CA GLY A 186 2.40 15.59 -5.56
C GLY A 186 3.40 15.72 -4.39
N PRO A 187 4.56 16.36 -4.63
CA PRO A 187 5.56 16.62 -3.59
C PRO A 187 5.13 17.78 -2.67
N GLU A 188 5.87 18.06 -1.60
CA GLU A 188 5.56 19.18 -0.70
C GLU A 188 5.56 20.55 -1.39
N GLY A 189 6.38 20.72 -2.45
CA GLY A 189 6.42 21.95 -3.26
C GLY A 189 5.31 22.04 -4.33
N GLY A 190 4.41 21.05 -4.39
CA GLY A 190 3.39 20.96 -5.43
C GLY A 190 3.94 20.53 -6.80
N ILE A 191 3.01 20.14 -7.68
CA ILE A 191 3.32 19.76 -9.07
C ILE A 191 3.69 21.02 -9.86
N THR A 192 4.79 20.98 -10.61
CA THR A 192 5.26 22.11 -11.42
C THR A 192 4.42 22.31 -12.67
N LYS A 193 4.50 23.49 -13.30
CA LYS A 193 3.80 23.77 -14.57
C LYS A 193 4.16 22.77 -15.67
N ASP A 194 5.43 22.40 -15.79
CA ASP A 194 5.90 21.44 -16.80
C ASP A 194 5.36 20.03 -16.52
N GLU A 195 5.32 19.62 -15.25
CA GLU A 195 4.71 18.34 -14.83
C GLU A 195 3.20 18.32 -15.06
N TYR A 196 2.50 19.44 -14.85
CA TYR A 196 1.09 19.59 -15.23
C TYR A 196 0.89 19.46 -16.74
N GLN A 197 1.78 20.00 -17.57
CA GLN A 197 1.70 19.82 -19.03
C GLN A 197 1.86 18.34 -19.42
N ILE A 198 2.77 17.62 -18.77
CA ILE A 198 2.91 16.17 -18.96
C ILE A 198 1.59 15.46 -18.61
N LEU A 199 0.97 15.78 -17.47
CA LEU A 199 -0.33 15.21 -17.10
C LEU A 199 -1.43 15.50 -18.12
N GLN A 200 -1.40 16.66 -18.78
CA GLN A 200 -2.36 17.02 -19.83
C GLN A 200 -2.15 16.24 -21.14
N THR A 201 -0.96 15.67 -21.38
CA THR A 201 -0.73 14.79 -22.54
C THR A 201 -1.36 13.41 -22.36
N ILE A 202 -1.65 13.02 -21.11
CA ILE A 202 -2.26 11.73 -20.78
C ILE A 202 -3.77 11.84 -20.93
N LYS A 203 -4.33 11.07 -21.87
CA LYS A 203 -5.75 11.10 -22.24
C LYS A 203 -6.72 10.98 -21.05
N ASN A 204 -6.44 10.08 -20.12
CA ASN A 204 -7.29 9.77 -18.97
C ASN A 204 -6.69 10.31 -17.67
N SER A 205 -6.39 11.61 -17.66
CA SER A 205 -5.75 12.30 -16.53
C SER A 205 -6.73 13.27 -15.88
N PHE A 206 -7.01 13.04 -14.60
CA PHE A 206 -8.11 13.68 -13.91
C PHE A 206 -7.65 14.37 -12.62
N GLY A 207 -7.67 15.70 -12.64
CA GLY A 207 -7.49 16.50 -11.43
C GLY A 207 -8.80 16.57 -10.63
N ILE A 208 -8.74 16.23 -9.34
CA ILE A 208 -9.88 16.32 -8.42
C ILE A 208 -9.56 17.21 -7.23
N SER A 209 -10.58 17.87 -6.67
CA SER A 209 -10.43 18.60 -5.41
C SER A 209 -10.56 17.63 -4.24
N LEU A 210 -9.55 17.56 -3.37
CA LEU A 210 -9.56 16.71 -2.17
C LEU A 210 -10.05 17.46 -0.92
N SER A 211 -9.83 18.77 -0.85
CA SER A 211 -10.17 19.62 0.28
C SER A 211 -10.13 21.09 -0.13
N SER A 212 -10.81 21.95 0.64
CA SER A 212 -10.68 23.41 0.53
C SER A 212 -9.33 23.92 1.06
N ARG A 213 -8.56 23.07 1.75
CA ARG A 213 -7.22 23.35 2.26
C ARG A 213 -6.18 22.48 1.55
N ILE A 214 -4.95 22.98 1.52
CA ILE A 214 -3.81 22.19 1.05
C ILE A 214 -3.55 21.07 2.06
N LEU A 215 -3.74 19.82 1.62
CA LEU A 215 -3.41 18.65 2.40
C LEU A 215 -1.90 18.35 2.28
N ARG A 216 -1.31 17.88 3.38
CA ARG A 216 0.03 17.28 3.32
C ARG A 216 -0.03 15.96 2.56
N ALA A 217 1.10 15.52 2.01
CA ALA A 217 1.17 14.36 1.12
C ALA A 217 0.52 13.10 1.72
N GLU A 218 0.81 12.75 2.98
CA GLU A 218 0.20 11.63 3.69
C GLU A 218 -1.33 11.72 3.78
N ASN A 219 -1.85 12.91 4.06
CA ASN A 219 -3.29 13.15 4.17
C ASN A 219 -3.96 13.19 2.80
N ALA A 220 -3.27 13.70 1.77
CA ALA A 220 -3.71 13.65 0.40
C ALA A 220 -3.78 12.20 -0.10
N THR A 221 -2.83 11.34 0.28
CA THR A 221 -2.86 9.90 -0.01
C THR A 221 -4.11 9.24 0.58
N CYS A 222 -4.38 9.45 1.87
CA CYS A 222 -5.58 8.91 2.50
C CYS A 222 -6.86 9.43 1.82
N ALA A 223 -6.94 10.75 1.59
CA ALA A 223 -8.11 11.37 0.98
C ALA A 223 -8.38 10.87 -0.44
N ILE A 224 -7.36 10.78 -1.30
CA ILE A 224 -7.55 10.35 -2.69
C ILE A 224 -7.93 8.88 -2.77
N LEU A 225 -7.27 8.01 -1.98
CA LEU A 225 -7.58 6.59 -1.98
C LEU A 225 -9.00 6.35 -1.45
N ALA A 226 -9.40 6.99 -0.36
CA ALA A 226 -10.76 6.91 0.15
C ALA A 226 -11.81 7.33 -0.88
N ASN A 227 -11.57 8.41 -1.62
CA ASN A 227 -12.48 8.85 -2.68
C ASN A 227 -12.54 7.84 -3.84
N ILE A 228 -11.40 7.28 -4.27
CA ILE A 228 -11.35 6.26 -5.33
C ILE A 228 -12.13 5.02 -4.92
N TYR A 229 -11.89 4.50 -3.71
CA TYR A 229 -12.61 3.34 -3.19
C TYR A 229 -14.12 3.58 -3.11
N ALA A 230 -14.54 4.71 -2.51
CA ALA A 230 -15.95 5.06 -2.41
C ALA A 230 -16.62 5.20 -3.80
N SER A 231 -15.91 5.78 -4.77
CA SER A 231 -16.40 5.91 -6.14
C SER A 231 -16.57 4.54 -6.81
N LEU A 232 -15.60 3.62 -6.65
CA LEU A 232 -15.68 2.27 -7.20
C LEU A 232 -16.83 1.47 -6.60
N GLU A 233 -17.01 1.54 -5.28
CA GLU A 233 -18.13 0.89 -4.58
C GLU A 233 -19.48 1.43 -5.04
N SER A 234 -19.61 2.75 -5.23
CA SER A 234 -20.85 3.37 -5.73
C SER A 234 -21.21 3.01 -7.18
N GLN A 235 -20.24 2.53 -7.95
CA GLN A 235 -20.41 2.11 -9.35
C GLN A 235 -20.65 0.60 -9.45
N MET A 236 -20.48 -0.16 -8.37
CA MET A 236 -20.81 -1.59 -8.37
C MET A 236 -22.34 -1.78 -8.44
N PRO A 237 -22.80 -2.76 -9.23
CA PRO A 237 -24.22 -3.05 -9.40
C PRO A 237 -24.89 -3.57 -8.12
#